data_AF-A0AA91F2E8-F1
#
_entry.id   AF-A0AA91F2E8-F1
#
_cell.length_a   1.000
_cell.length_b   1.000
_cell.length_c   1.000
_cell.angle_alpha   90.00
_cell.angle_beta   90.00
_cell.angle_gamma   90.00
#
_symmetry.space_group_name_H-M   'P 1'
#
loop_
_entity.id
_entity.type
_entity.pdbx_description
1 polymer ?
#
loop_
_entity_poly.entity_id
_entity_poly.type
_entity_poly.pdbx_seq_one_letter_code
_entity_poly.pdbx_strand_id
1 'polypeptide(L)'
;MKKHLLFATIAAGFAVGLIGAPIASADDEGFLNELRSNGFPGLTLGDQQLPDGVVVANGWMACNRLRLGEKPEQTLAQVNPNDADKGRMLINAAQHHLCPDTL
;
A
#
# COMPACT_ATOMS: atom_id res chain seq x y z
N MET A 1 5.93 49.37 -43.44
CA MET A 1 5.17 50.40 -42.69
C MET A 1 5.25 50.07 -41.20
N LYS A 2 5.07 51.04 -40.29
CA LYS A 2 5.19 50.88 -38.83
C LYS A 2 3.87 50.41 -38.17
N LYS A 3 3.98 50.09 -36.87
CA LYS A 3 2.95 50.06 -35.80
C LYS A 3 2.24 48.70 -35.58
N HIS A 4 1.83 48.31 -34.36
CA HIS A 4 2.30 48.52 -32.96
C HIS A 4 1.30 47.75 -32.02
N LEU A 5 1.65 47.64 -30.73
CA LEU A 5 0.81 47.22 -29.58
C LEU A 5 0.56 45.70 -29.46
N LEU A 6 0.85 44.97 -28.37
CA LEU A 6 0.87 45.17 -26.90
C LEU A 6 -0.46 44.81 -26.19
N PHE A 7 -0.34 43.92 -25.17
CA PHE A 7 -1.38 43.50 -24.19
C PHE A 7 -2.62 42.81 -24.83
N ALA A 8 -3.51 42.03 -24.19
CA ALA A 8 -3.80 41.57 -22.81
C ALA A 8 -4.79 40.35 -22.93
N THR A 9 -5.16 39.49 -21.96
CA THR A 9 -4.78 39.19 -20.55
C THR A 9 -5.45 37.87 -20.08
N ILE A 10 -4.79 37.11 -19.18
CA ILE A 10 -5.38 36.32 -18.06
C ILE A 10 -6.27 35.07 -18.36
N ALA A 11 -6.04 34.03 -17.54
CA ALA A 11 -6.92 32.90 -17.15
C ALA A 11 -7.36 31.84 -18.18
N ALA A 12 -6.87 30.61 -17.95
CA ALA A 12 -7.71 29.48 -17.50
C ALA A 12 -6.83 28.49 -16.72
N GLY A 13 -7.36 27.88 -15.65
CA GLY A 13 -6.56 27.07 -14.74
C GLY A 13 -6.16 25.71 -15.33
N PHE A 14 -4.89 25.32 -15.14
CA PHE A 14 -4.49 23.92 -15.22
C PHE A 14 -4.90 23.17 -13.94
N ALA A 15 -6.21 23.15 -13.68
CA ALA A 15 -6.84 22.14 -12.84
C ALA A 15 -7.09 20.88 -13.69
N VAL A 16 -6.01 20.32 -14.26
CA VAL A 16 -6.08 18.99 -14.88
C VAL A 16 -6.27 18.02 -13.74
N GLY A 17 -7.50 17.52 -13.61
CA GLY A 17 -7.90 16.72 -12.46
C GLY A 17 -7.06 15.47 -12.31
N LEU A 18 -6.54 15.25 -11.12
CA LEU A 18 -6.13 13.93 -10.61
C LEU A 18 -7.39 13.07 -10.34
N ILE A 19 -8.28 12.97 -11.32
CA ILE A 19 -9.47 12.12 -11.27
C ILE A 19 -9.00 10.73 -11.67
N GLY A 20 -8.62 9.93 -10.67
CA GLY A 20 -8.21 8.56 -10.89
C GLY A 20 -6.86 8.41 -11.58
N ALA A 21 -5.80 8.93 -10.94
CA ALA A 21 -4.59 8.11 -10.96
C ALA A 21 -4.99 6.74 -10.38
N PRO A 22 -4.69 5.61 -11.04
CA PRO A 22 -4.78 4.33 -10.33
C PRO A 22 -3.93 4.45 -9.07
N ILE A 23 -4.30 3.76 -8.00
CA ILE A 23 -3.38 3.51 -6.88
C ILE A 23 -2.15 2.86 -7.53
N ALA A 24 -1.06 3.62 -7.63
CA ALA A 24 -0.10 3.46 -8.72
C ALA A 24 0.90 2.36 -8.39
N SER A 25 0.40 1.12 -8.34
CA SER A 25 0.93 0.02 -7.55
C SER A 25 1.26 0.48 -6.14
N ALA A 26 0.33 0.32 -5.19
CA ALA A 26 0.74 0.39 -3.80
C ALA A 26 1.87 -0.64 -3.59
N ASP A 27 2.85 -0.25 -2.80
CA ASP A 27 4.26 -0.54 -3.08
C ASP A 27 4.63 -1.99 -2.71
N ASP A 28 4.26 -2.94 -3.57
CA ASP A 28 4.51 -4.38 -3.38
C ASP A 28 6.01 -4.68 -3.20
N GLU A 29 6.89 -3.95 -3.90
CA GLU A 29 8.35 -4.10 -3.76
C GLU A 29 8.85 -3.56 -2.42
N GLY A 30 8.41 -2.37 -2.00
CA GLY A 30 8.73 -1.80 -0.70
C GLY A 30 8.15 -2.60 0.46
N PHE A 31 6.92 -3.12 0.33
CA PHE A 31 6.30 -4.05 1.27
C PHE A 31 7.15 -5.31 1.47
N LEU A 32 7.54 -5.97 0.37
CA LEU A 32 8.42 -7.14 0.43
C LEU A 32 9.81 -6.80 0.97
N ASN A 33 10.30 -5.58 0.72
CA ASN A 33 11.59 -5.10 1.22
C ASN A 33 11.55 -4.77 2.73
N GLU A 34 10.51 -4.10 3.23
CA GLU A 34 10.29 -3.86 4.65
C GLU A 34 10.23 -5.21 5.39
N LEU A 35 9.41 -6.14 4.91
CA LEU A 35 9.34 -7.50 5.45
C LEU A 35 10.71 -8.18 5.52
N ARG A 36 11.48 -8.15 4.43
CA ARG A 36 12.83 -8.73 4.38
C ARG A 36 13.79 -8.06 5.36
N SER A 37 13.73 -6.74 5.50
CA SER A 37 14.55 -5.97 6.44
C SER A 37 14.21 -6.24 7.91
N ASN A 38 12.93 -6.52 8.19
CA ASN A 38 12.43 -6.88 9.52
C ASN A 38 12.60 -8.38 9.85
N GLY A 39 13.27 -9.16 8.98
CA GLY A 39 13.54 -10.58 9.22
C GLY A 39 12.32 -11.49 9.03
N PHE A 40 11.33 -11.09 8.22
CA PHE A 40 10.14 -11.88 7.95
C PHE A 40 10.52 -13.26 7.36
N PRO A 41 10.14 -14.39 7.99
CA PRO A 41 10.57 -15.71 7.54
C PRO A 41 9.86 -16.23 6.27
N GLY A 42 8.92 -15.45 5.71
CA GLY A 42 8.00 -15.92 4.69
C GLY A 42 6.74 -16.59 5.26
N LEU A 43 5.73 -16.76 4.41
CA LEU A 43 4.55 -17.57 4.69
C LEU A 43 4.80 -19.02 4.26
N THR A 44 4.33 -20.00 5.02
CA THR A 44 4.59 -21.43 4.76
C THR A 44 3.29 -22.24 4.76
N LEU A 45 3.23 -23.28 3.92
CA LEU A 45 2.14 -24.26 3.91
C LEU A 45 2.75 -25.66 4.10
N GLY A 46 2.62 -26.21 5.31
CA GLY A 46 3.48 -27.30 5.74
C GLY A 46 4.95 -26.86 5.70
N ASP A 47 5.82 -27.72 5.16
CA ASP A 47 7.25 -27.43 5.01
C ASP A 47 7.60 -26.60 3.74
N GLN A 48 6.59 -26.19 2.95
CA GLN A 48 6.83 -25.42 1.72
C GLN A 48 6.73 -23.91 1.94
N GLN A 49 7.77 -23.19 1.52
CA GLN A 49 7.78 -21.73 1.44
C GLN A 49 6.86 -21.25 0.30
N LEU A 50 5.89 -20.40 0.63
CA LEU A 50 4.99 -19.78 -0.35
C LEU A 50 5.72 -18.63 -1.09
N PRO A 51 5.40 -18.39 -2.38
CA PRO A 51 6.05 -17.35 -3.17
C PRO A 51 5.60 -15.95 -2.76
N ASP A 52 6.43 -14.95 -3.03
CA ASP A 52 6.22 -13.53 -2.67
C ASP A 52 4.84 -12.99 -3.08
N GLY A 53 4.30 -13.40 -4.24
CA GLY A 53 2.95 -13.01 -4.67
C GLY A 53 1.82 -13.44 -3.72
N VAL A 54 2.00 -14.53 -2.95
CA VAL A 54 1.07 -14.94 -1.89
C VAL A 54 1.26 -14.08 -0.63
N VAL A 55 2.49 -13.65 -0.34
CA VAL A 55 2.78 -12.71 0.76
C VAL A 55 2.13 -11.35 0.48
N VAL A 56 2.30 -10.83 -0.74
CA VAL A 56 1.63 -9.62 -1.26
C VAL A 56 0.11 -9.75 -1.15
N ALA A 57 -0.47 -10.84 -1.64
CA ALA A 57 -1.92 -11.07 -1.54
C ALA A 57 -2.42 -11.07 -0.08
N ASN A 58 -1.64 -11.59 0.87
CA ASN A 58 -1.98 -11.52 2.30
C ASN A 58 -1.91 -10.09 2.85
N GLY A 59 -0.92 -9.29 2.46
CA GLY A 59 -0.85 -7.86 2.78
C GLY A 59 -2.09 -7.10 2.31
N TRP A 60 -2.51 -7.34 1.06
CA TRP A 60 -3.73 -6.77 0.50
C TRP A 60 -5.02 -7.24 1.20
N MET A 61 -5.09 -8.50 1.65
CA MET A 61 -6.22 -8.97 2.48
C MET A 61 -6.28 -8.29 3.85
N ALA A 62 -5.13 -8.05 4.50
CA ALA A 62 -5.07 -7.26 5.72
C ALA A 62 -5.56 -5.83 5.48
N CYS A 63 -5.04 -5.16 4.44
CA CYS A 63 -5.51 -3.83 4.04
C CYS A 63 -7.02 -3.74 3.78
N ASN A 64 -7.62 -4.76 3.18
CA ASN A 64 -9.07 -4.79 2.97
C ASN A 64 -9.85 -4.83 4.29
N ARG A 65 -9.38 -5.58 5.30
CA ARG A 65 -9.99 -5.63 6.64
C ARG A 65 -9.87 -4.30 7.37
N LEU A 66 -8.69 -3.66 7.31
CA LEU A 66 -8.47 -2.34 7.90
C LEU A 66 -9.38 -1.27 7.26
N ARG A 67 -9.52 -1.27 5.92
CA ARG A 67 -10.47 -0.38 5.21
C ARG A 67 -11.95 -0.64 5.54
N LEU A 68 -12.30 -1.84 6.00
CA LEU A 68 -13.63 -2.17 6.53
C LEU A 68 -13.82 -1.76 8.00
N GLY A 69 -12.81 -1.15 8.63
CA GLY A 69 -12.87 -0.64 10.00
C GLY A 69 -12.43 -1.64 11.09
N GLU A 70 -11.83 -2.78 10.72
CA GLU A 70 -11.10 -3.58 11.71
C GLU A 70 -9.86 -2.80 12.21
N LYS A 71 -9.57 -2.91 13.50
CA LYS A 71 -8.27 -2.44 14.03
C LYS A 71 -7.15 -3.44 13.74
N PRO A 72 -5.89 -3.01 13.61
CA PRO A 72 -4.74 -3.91 13.41
C PRO A 72 -4.69 -5.07 14.40
N GLU A 73 -5.02 -4.87 15.67
CA GLU A 73 -5.05 -5.92 16.69
C GLU A 73 -6.17 -6.93 16.47
N GLN A 74 -7.31 -6.51 15.91
CA GLN A 74 -8.44 -7.38 15.58
C GLN A 74 -8.15 -8.21 14.32
N THR A 75 -7.52 -7.60 13.31
CA THR A 75 -7.03 -8.31 12.12
C THR A 75 -5.94 -9.32 12.51
N LEU A 76 -5.05 -8.96 13.44
CA LEU A 76 -4.03 -9.84 13.98
C LEU A 76 -4.61 -11.00 14.80
N ALA A 77 -5.66 -10.76 15.59
CA ALA A 77 -6.34 -11.80 16.37
C ALA A 77 -6.98 -12.92 15.53
N GLN A 78 -7.10 -12.73 14.20
CA GLN A 78 -7.56 -13.74 13.25
C GLN A 78 -6.41 -14.60 12.67
N VAL A 79 -5.16 -14.30 13.00
CA VAL A 79 -3.97 -15.09 12.62
C VAL A 79 -3.74 -16.19 13.67
N ASN A 80 -3.14 -17.31 13.26
CA ASN A 80 -2.68 -18.36 14.18
C ASN A 80 -1.78 -17.75 15.28
N PRO A 81 -2.01 -18.01 16.58
CA PRO A 81 -1.17 -17.48 17.66
C PRO A 81 0.33 -17.75 17.49
N ASN A 82 0.70 -18.89 16.88
CA ASN A 82 2.10 -19.25 16.60
C ASN A 82 2.74 -18.38 15.51
N ASP A 83 1.93 -17.74 14.67
CA ASP A 83 2.33 -16.85 13.58
C ASP A 83 2.06 -15.37 13.93
N ALA A 84 1.73 -15.03 15.18
CA ALA A 84 1.33 -13.67 15.56
C ALA A 84 2.41 -12.61 15.27
N ASP A 85 3.70 -12.92 15.44
CA ASP A 85 4.77 -11.98 15.09
C ASP A 85 4.92 -11.81 13.58
N LYS A 86 4.76 -12.88 12.79
CA LYS A 86 4.69 -12.81 11.31
C LYS A 86 3.49 -11.95 10.87
N GLY A 87 2.33 -12.16 11.48
CA GLY A 87 1.11 -11.40 11.22
C GLY A 87 1.30 -9.91 11.52
N ARG A 88 1.96 -9.57 12.63
CA ARG A 88 2.25 -8.17 13.00
C ARG A 88 3.21 -7.50 12.00
N MET A 89 4.28 -8.20 11.58
CA MET A 89 5.19 -7.69 10.54
C MET A 89 4.42 -7.42 9.23
N LEU A 90 3.56 -8.36 8.81
CA LEU A 90 2.78 -8.26 7.58
C LEU A 90 1.73 -7.16 7.62
N ILE A 91 1.02 -6.98 8.74
CA ILE A 91 0.03 -5.90 8.90
C ILE A 91 0.73 -4.54 8.89
N ASN A 92 1.82 -4.36 9.65
CA ASN A 92 2.55 -3.09 9.71
C ASN A 92 3.11 -2.68 8.33
N ALA A 93 3.82 -3.59 7.65
CA ALA A 93 4.37 -3.31 6.32
C ALA A 93 3.25 -3.06 5.29
N ALA A 94 2.13 -3.75 5.38
CA ALA A 94 0.97 -3.50 4.52
C ALA A 94 0.37 -2.11 4.78
N GLN A 95 0.27 -1.65 6.03
CA GLN A 95 -0.16 -0.29 6.34
C GLN A 95 0.81 0.76 5.79
N HIS A 96 2.12 0.57 5.88
CA HIS A 96 3.09 1.55 5.35
C HIS A 96 3.10 1.62 3.81
N HIS A 97 3.06 0.48 3.12
CA HIS A 97 3.31 0.41 1.68
C HIS A 97 2.06 0.15 0.82
N LEU A 98 1.11 -0.66 1.29
CA LEU A 98 -0.06 -1.12 0.50
C LEU A 98 -1.36 -0.33 0.82
N CYS A 99 -1.50 0.15 2.04
CA CYS A 99 -2.66 0.92 2.50
C CYS A 99 -2.34 2.01 3.54
N PRO A 100 -1.53 3.03 3.17
CA PRO A 100 -1.21 4.17 4.04
C PRO A 100 -2.42 5.04 4.41
N ASP A 101 -3.57 4.83 3.76
CA ASP A 101 -4.87 5.39 4.12
C ASP A 101 -5.52 4.74 5.35
N THR A 102 -4.89 3.73 5.95
CA THR A 102 -5.40 2.98 7.13
C THR A 102 -4.60 3.22 8.41
N LEU A 103 -3.79 4.29 8.44
CA LEU A 103 -2.99 4.74 9.60
C LEU A 103 -3.67 5.91 10.32
#